data_AF-A0A1Q6L7R4-F1
#
_entry.id   AF-A0A1Q6L7R4-F1
#
_cell.length_a   1.000
_cell.length_b   1.000
_cell.length_c   1.000
_cell.angle_alpha   90.00
_cell.angle_beta   90.00
_cell.angle_gamma   90.00
#
_symmetry.space_group_name_H-M   'P 1'
#
loop_
_entity.id
_entity.type
_entity.pdbx_description
1 polymer ?
#
loop_
_entity_poly.entity_id
_entity_poly.type
_entity_poly.pdbx_seq_one_letter_code
_entity_poly.pdbx_strand_id
1 'polypeptide(L)'
;MNLRKNKGITMVALVITIIILLILAGISVTGVIRGIDETNESSAISQLEMVQHALLERKTKADLTKETLPGTTTDYTELQNLINEINTKSSANITLRGNKEDYKELSTSDLKELGIEKETNTFIVNYKTGEVINKTQKVTKAGRALYTYAK
;
A
#
# COMPACT_ATOMS: atom_id res chain seq x y z
N MET A 1 42.13 -48.46 -13.05
CA MET A 1 41.17 -48.88 -11.99
C MET A 1 40.85 -47.65 -11.14
N ASN A 2 39.65 -47.07 -11.27
CA ASN A 2 39.28 -45.82 -10.60
C ASN A 2 38.72 -46.12 -9.19
N LEU A 3 39.54 -45.91 -8.16
CA LEU A 3 39.12 -45.97 -6.76
C LEU A 3 38.26 -44.73 -6.45
N ARG A 4 36.92 -44.89 -6.42
CA ARG A 4 36.02 -43.84 -5.92
C ARG A 4 36.28 -43.64 -4.41
N LYS A 5 36.97 -42.56 -4.06
CA LYS A 5 37.18 -42.14 -2.67
C LYS A 5 35.89 -41.57 -2.09
N ASN A 6 35.06 -42.41 -1.47
CA ASN A 6 33.97 -41.94 -0.64
C ASN A 6 34.53 -41.43 0.70
N LYS A 7 34.76 -40.11 0.81
CA LYS A 7 35.03 -39.48 2.12
C LYS A 7 33.72 -39.46 2.91
N GLY A 8 33.58 -40.33 3.90
CA GLY A 8 32.46 -40.28 4.84
C GLY A 8 32.54 -39.01 5.69
N ILE A 9 31.39 -38.36 5.92
CA ILE A 9 31.29 -37.25 6.89
C ILE A 9 31.26 -37.86 8.30
N THR A 10 32.07 -37.32 9.21
CA THR A 10 32.01 -37.71 10.63
C THR A 10 30.70 -37.21 11.23
N MET A 11 30.04 -37.98 12.10
CA MET A 11 28.78 -37.57 12.75
C MET A 11 28.88 -36.19 13.40
N VAL A 12 30.04 -35.84 13.97
CA VAL A 12 30.31 -34.51 14.54
C VAL A 12 30.24 -33.40 13.48
N ALA A 13 30.77 -33.65 12.27
CA ALA A 13 30.68 -32.69 11.17
C ALA A 13 29.23 -32.48 10.72
N LEU A 14 28.42 -33.55 10.72
CA LEU A 14 27.00 -33.46 10.42
C LEU A 14 26.25 -32.61 11.46
N VAL A 15 26.51 -32.84 12.75
CA VAL A 15 25.89 -32.08 13.85
C VAL A 15 26.25 -30.60 13.77
N ILE A 16 27.53 -30.26 13.56
CA ILE A 16 27.97 -28.87 13.41
C ILE A 16 27.29 -28.21 12.20
N THR A 17 27.17 -28.92 11.08
CA THR A 17 26.48 -28.40 9.88
C THR A 17 25.02 -28.08 10.18
N ILE A 18 24.31 -28.96 10.89
CA ILE A 18 22.91 -28.72 11.28
C ILE A 18 22.80 -27.50 12.20
N ILE A 19 23.70 -27.36 13.18
CA ILE A 19 23.71 -26.19 14.09
C ILE A 19 23.91 -24.90 13.30
N ILE A 20 24.86 -24.87 12.35
CA ILE A 20 25.11 -23.70 11.50
C ILE A 20 23.88 -23.38 10.65
N LEU A 21 23.23 -24.39 10.05
CA LEU A 21 22.01 -24.20 9.25
C LEU A 21 20.86 -23.62 10.09
N LEU A 22 20.71 -24.05 11.35
CA LEU A 22 19.67 -23.51 12.24
C LEU A 22 19.92 -22.03 12.60
N ILE A 23 21.18 -21.65 12.85
CA ILE A 23 21.54 -20.24 13.11
C ILE A 23 21.28 -19.38 11.88
N LEU A 24 21.72 -19.83 10.70
CA LEU A 24 21.50 -19.13 9.43
C LEU A 24 20.02 -19.01 9.10
N ALA A 25 19.22 -20.04 9.34
CA ALA A 25 17.77 -20.02 9.13
C ALA A 25 17.09 -18.96 10.03
N GLY A 26 17.48 -18.89 11.31
CA GLY A 26 16.93 -17.90 12.24
C GLY A 26 17.15 -16.45 11.79
N ILE A 27 18.37 -16.12 11.38
CA ILE A 27 18.71 -14.77 10.89
C ILE A 27 18.02 -14.48 9.55
N SER A 28 18.07 -15.44 8.62
CA SER A 28 17.54 -15.25 7.25
C SER A 28 16.04 -15.00 7.23
N VAL A 29 15.25 -15.72 8.04
CA VAL A 29 13.78 -15.57 8.07
C VAL A 29 13.37 -14.17 8.53
N THR A 30 14.02 -13.65 9.59
CA THR A 30 13.68 -12.31 10.10
C THR A 30 14.05 -11.20 9.11
N GLY A 31 15.16 -11.33 8.39
CA GLY A 31 15.57 -10.39 7.35
C GLY A 31 14.60 -10.36 6.16
N VAL A 32 14.17 -11.55 5.69
CA VAL A 32 13.21 -11.65 4.58
C VAL A 32 11.86 -11.04 4.94
N ILE A 33 11.34 -11.29 6.16
CA ILE A 33 10.05 -10.72 6.60
C ILE A 33 10.10 -9.19 6.62
N ARG A 34 11.19 -8.59 7.12
CA ARG A 34 11.36 -7.13 7.13
C ARG A 34 11.42 -6.55 5.72
N GLY A 35 12.15 -7.20 4.80
CA GLY A 35 12.22 -6.75 3.41
C GLY A 35 10.87 -6.83 2.68
N ILE A 36 10.07 -7.85 2.96
CA ILE A 36 8.70 -7.96 2.43
C ILE A 36 7.83 -6.82 2.95
N ASP A 37 7.92 -6.52 4.25
CA ASP A 37 7.14 -5.44 4.86
C ASP A 37 7.52 -4.09 4.25
N GLU A 38 8.81 -3.75 4.15
CA GLU A 38 9.28 -2.50 3.49
C GLU A 38 8.83 -2.39 2.03
N THR A 39 8.84 -3.50 1.29
CA THR A 39 8.38 -3.53 -0.10
C THR A 39 6.88 -3.28 -0.20
N ASN A 40 6.08 -3.89 0.69
CA ASN A 40 4.63 -3.70 0.74
C ASN A 40 4.28 -2.25 1.12
N GLU A 41 5.02 -1.64 2.04
CA GLU A 41 4.83 -0.22 2.37
C GLU A 41 5.13 0.70 1.19
N SER A 42 6.25 0.47 0.53
CA SER A 42 6.66 1.24 -0.64
C SER A 42 5.63 1.10 -1.77
N SER A 43 5.09 -0.10 -1.98
CA SER A 43 4.00 -0.34 -2.93
C SER A 43 2.75 0.44 -2.55
N ALA A 44 2.29 0.38 -1.29
CA ALA A 44 1.08 1.07 -0.86
C ALA A 44 1.19 2.61 -0.98
N ILE A 45 2.37 3.16 -0.72
CA ILE A 45 2.66 4.59 -0.92
C ILE A 45 2.68 4.94 -2.42
N SER A 46 3.37 4.15 -3.23
CA SER A 46 3.42 4.35 -4.68
C SER A 46 2.01 4.31 -5.30
N GLN A 47 1.15 3.41 -4.83
CA GLN A 47 -0.24 3.32 -5.25
C GLN A 47 -1.02 4.60 -4.96
N LEU A 48 -0.88 5.16 -3.76
CA LEU A 48 -1.53 6.43 -3.41
C LEU A 48 -1.10 7.57 -4.35
N GLU A 49 0.20 7.66 -4.64
CA GLU A 49 0.73 8.68 -5.53
C GLU A 49 0.24 8.48 -6.97
N MET A 50 0.21 7.24 -7.47
CA MET A 50 -0.37 6.93 -8.78
C MET A 50 -1.84 7.32 -8.87
N VAL A 51 -2.65 6.97 -7.87
CA VAL A 51 -4.07 7.36 -7.82
C VAL A 51 -4.21 8.87 -7.80
N GLN A 52 -3.41 9.58 -7.00
CA GLN A 52 -3.42 11.04 -6.96
C GLN A 52 -3.04 11.67 -8.31
N HIS A 53 -2.00 11.17 -8.97
CA HIS A 53 -1.60 11.65 -10.29
C HIS A 53 -2.70 11.42 -11.33
N ALA A 54 -3.28 10.22 -11.37
CA ALA A 54 -4.39 9.90 -12.27
C ALA A 54 -5.62 10.79 -11.99
N LEU A 55 -5.91 11.07 -10.72
CA LEU A 55 -7.00 11.95 -10.29
C LEU A 55 -6.81 13.37 -10.83
N LEU A 56 -5.61 13.95 -10.67
CA LEU A 56 -5.28 15.30 -11.11
C LEU A 56 -5.26 15.41 -12.64
N GLU A 57 -4.75 14.40 -13.33
CA GLU A 57 -4.79 14.32 -14.79
C GLU A 57 -6.24 14.26 -15.28
N ARG A 58 -7.07 13.41 -14.67
CA ARG A 58 -8.48 13.25 -15.04
C ARG A 58 -9.28 14.52 -14.78
N LYS A 59 -9.03 15.19 -13.65
CA LYS A 59 -9.60 16.50 -13.35
C LYS A 59 -9.24 17.52 -14.42
N THR A 60 -7.95 17.63 -14.76
CA THR A 60 -7.47 18.56 -15.79
C THR A 60 -8.14 18.28 -17.14
N LYS A 61 -8.27 17.01 -17.51
CA LYS A 61 -9.01 16.61 -18.73
C LYS A 61 -10.48 16.99 -18.65
N ALA A 62 -11.17 16.70 -17.54
CA ALA A 62 -12.57 17.03 -17.35
C ALA A 62 -12.85 18.55 -17.34
N ASP A 63 -11.93 19.36 -16.80
CA ASP A 63 -12.04 20.81 -16.85
C ASP A 63 -11.97 21.34 -18.29
N LEU A 64 -11.25 20.64 -19.17
CA LEU A 64 -11.14 20.97 -20.60
C LEU A 64 -12.29 20.39 -21.44
N THR A 65 -12.69 19.14 -21.20
CA THR A 65 -13.65 18.39 -22.05
C THR A 65 -15.07 18.32 -21.48
N LYS A 66 -15.28 18.77 -20.24
CA LYS A 66 -16.54 18.68 -19.47
C LYS A 66 -17.02 17.24 -19.25
N GLU A 67 -16.12 16.27 -19.26
CA GLU A 67 -16.43 14.88 -18.94
C GLU A 67 -16.76 14.68 -17.45
N THR A 68 -17.58 13.66 -17.17
CA THR A 68 -17.93 13.27 -15.81
C THR A 68 -16.77 12.55 -15.13
N LEU A 69 -16.44 12.96 -13.90
CA LEU A 69 -15.41 12.33 -13.08
C LEU A 69 -15.94 11.04 -12.43
N PRO A 70 -15.17 9.91 -12.47
CA PRO A 70 -15.61 8.62 -11.95
C PRO A 70 -15.78 8.63 -10.42
N GLY A 71 -16.40 7.56 -9.89
CA GLY A 71 -16.68 7.39 -8.47
C GLY A 71 -18.09 7.80 -8.02
N THR A 72 -18.48 7.24 -6.88
CA THR A 72 -19.79 7.43 -6.25
C THR A 72 -19.69 8.38 -5.06
N THR A 73 -20.79 9.04 -4.69
CA THR A 73 -20.80 9.90 -3.49
C THR A 73 -20.60 9.05 -2.24
N THR A 74 -19.71 9.48 -1.35
CA THR A 74 -19.43 8.77 -0.09
C THR A 74 -20.17 9.41 1.09
N ASP A 75 -20.48 8.63 2.14
CA ASP A 75 -21.05 9.19 3.37
C ASP A 75 -19.98 9.93 4.16
N TYR A 76 -20.19 11.22 4.37
CA TYR A 76 -19.22 12.08 5.05
C TYR A 76 -19.01 11.74 6.53
N THR A 77 -20.03 11.19 7.19
CA THR A 77 -19.94 10.73 8.59
C THR A 77 -19.03 9.51 8.67
N GLU A 78 -19.19 8.56 7.73
CA GLU A 78 -18.29 7.41 7.62
C GLU A 78 -16.86 7.83 7.29
N LEU A 79 -16.70 8.80 6.40
CA LEU A 79 -15.39 9.37 6.07
C LEU A 79 -14.72 10.04 7.28
N GLN A 80 -15.46 10.80 8.09
CA GLN A 80 -14.91 11.36 9.34
C GLN A 80 -14.47 10.27 10.31
N ASN A 81 -15.30 9.23 10.49
CA ASN A 81 -14.95 8.09 11.34
C ASN A 81 -13.69 7.37 10.84
N LEU A 82 -13.56 7.21 9.52
CA LEU A 82 -12.37 6.64 8.89
C LEU A 82 -11.12 7.49 9.17
N ILE A 83 -11.20 8.82 9.02
CA ILE A 83 -10.08 9.71 9.32
C ILE A 83 -9.70 9.67 10.79
N ASN A 84 -10.69 9.65 11.69
CA ASN A 84 -10.43 9.51 13.13
C ASN A 84 -9.75 8.17 13.46
N GLU A 85 -10.17 7.08 12.82
CA GLU A 85 -9.51 5.77 12.94
C GLU A 85 -8.07 5.83 12.43
N ILE A 86 -7.82 6.46 11.28
CA ILE A 86 -6.47 6.64 10.73
C ILE A 86 -5.61 7.47 11.69
N ASN A 87 -6.10 8.59 12.20
CA ASN A 87 -5.38 9.44 13.17
C ASN A 87 -5.16 8.78 14.53
N THR A 88 -5.93 7.73 14.85
CA THR A 88 -5.72 6.93 16.06
C THR A 88 -4.67 5.84 15.83
N LYS A 89 -4.68 5.23 14.64
CA LYS A 89 -3.76 4.15 14.24
C LYS A 89 -2.40 4.65 13.78
N SER A 90 -2.35 5.86 13.26
CA SER A 90 -1.15 6.58 12.86
C SER A 90 -0.98 7.78 13.78
N SER A 91 0.25 8.22 14.03
CA SER A 91 0.48 9.50 14.73
C SER A 91 0.24 10.71 13.81
N ALA A 92 -0.59 10.57 12.77
CA ALA A 92 -0.92 11.64 11.84
C ALA A 92 -2.06 12.51 12.40
N ASN A 93 -2.09 13.79 11.98
CA ASN A 93 -3.16 14.72 12.32
C ASN A 93 -3.85 15.17 11.02
N ILE A 94 -4.56 14.23 10.39
CA ILE A 94 -5.22 14.44 9.11
C ILE A 94 -6.56 15.13 9.34
N THR A 95 -6.81 16.18 8.57
CA THR A 95 -8.08 16.88 8.49
C THR A 95 -8.54 16.92 7.03
N LEU A 96 -9.82 16.61 6.79
CA LEU A 96 -10.43 16.71 5.46
C LEU A 96 -10.37 18.15 4.96
N ARG A 97 -9.82 18.36 3.76
CA ARG A 97 -9.58 19.71 3.20
C ARG A 97 -10.72 20.21 2.30
N GLY A 98 -11.55 19.32 1.79
CA GLY A 98 -12.64 19.64 0.87
C GLY A 98 -14.00 19.69 1.55
N ASN A 99 -15.02 20.11 0.79
CA ASN A 99 -16.39 20.07 1.27
C ASN A 99 -16.94 18.64 1.24
N LYS A 100 -18.00 18.40 2.01
CA LYS A 100 -18.69 17.11 2.10
C LYS A 100 -19.05 16.51 0.74
N GLU A 101 -19.53 17.32 -0.18
CA GLU A 101 -20.03 16.89 -1.49
C GLU A 101 -18.93 16.58 -2.51
N ASP A 102 -17.69 16.99 -2.21
CA ASP A 102 -16.56 16.88 -3.13
C ASP A 102 -15.86 15.52 -3.03
N TYR A 103 -16.19 14.72 -2.02
CA TYR A 103 -15.60 13.40 -1.80
C TYR A 103 -16.34 12.31 -2.56
N LYS A 104 -15.57 11.52 -3.30
CA LYS A 104 -16.05 10.37 -4.04
C LYS A 104 -15.32 9.10 -3.62
N GLU A 105 -16.03 7.99 -3.62
CA GLU A 105 -15.45 6.66 -3.48
C GLU A 105 -15.16 6.08 -4.86
N LEU A 106 -13.92 5.64 -5.06
CA LEU A 106 -13.46 4.91 -6.24
C LEU A 106 -13.42 3.43 -5.92
N SER A 107 -14.26 2.69 -6.63
CA SER A 107 -14.22 1.24 -6.70
C SER A 107 -13.07 0.76 -7.60
N THR A 108 -12.79 -0.53 -7.58
CA THR A 108 -11.78 -1.13 -8.46
C THR A 108 -12.11 -0.97 -9.95
N SER A 109 -13.41 -0.90 -10.32
CA SER A 109 -13.83 -0.57 -11.68
C SER A 109 -13.52 0.88 -12.05
N ASP A 110 -13.77 1.84 -11.15
CA ASP A 110 -13.45 3.25 -11.39
C ASP A 110 -11.94 3.45 -11.55
N LEU A 111 -11.13 2.73 -10.75
CA LEU A 111 -9.67 2.74 -10.86
C LEU A 111 -9.20 2.19 -12.20
N LYS A 112 -9.87 1.16 -12.72
CA LYS A 112 -9.56 0.62 -14.06
C LYS A 112 -9.84 1.66 -15.15
N GLU A 113 -10.93 2.44 -15.05
CA GLU A 113 -11.19 3.56 -15.95
C GLU A 113 -10.14 4.68 -15.87
N LEU A 114 -9.45 4.79 -14.72
CA LEU A 114 -8.32 5.69 -14.51
C LEU A 114 -6.98 5.09 -14.97
N GLY A 115 -6.98 3.90 -15.60
CA GLY A 115 -5.77 3.21 -16.07
C GLY A 115 -5.03 2.44 -14.99
N ILE A 116 -5.65 2.23 -13.83
CA ILE A 116 -5.07 1.56 -12.67
C ILE A 116 -5.69 0.16 -12.55
N GLU A 117 -5.07 -0.81 -13.25
CA GLU A 117 -5.70 -2.11 -13.53
C GLU A 117 -5.47 -3.20 -12.46
N LYS A 118 -4.56 -2.99 -11.50
CA LYS A 118 -4.14 -4.03 -10.54
C LYS A 118 -4.57 -3.76 -9.10
N GLU A 119 -5.42 -2.77 -8.87
CA GLU A 119 -5.79 -2.39 -7.52
C GLU A 119 -6.96 -3.22 -6.99
N THR A 120 -6.75 -3.76 -5.80
CA THR A 120 -7.78 -4.46 -5.01
C THR A 120 -8.37 -3.56 -3.93
N ASN A 121 -7.73 -2.43 -3.64
CA ASN A 121 -8.15 -1.47 -2.64
C ASN A 121 -9.19 -0.51 -3.20
N THR A 122 -10.05 -0.01 -2.33
CA THR A 122 -10.94 1.12 -2.62
C THR A 122 -10.38 2.40 -2.03
N PHE A 123 -10.62 3.52 -2.72
CA PHE A 123 -10.08 4.81 -2.36
C PHE A 123 -11.19 5.84 -2.20
N ILE A 124 -11.03 6.75 -1.24
CA ILE A 124 -11.86 7.95 -1.16
C ILE A 124 -11.01 9.11 -1.65
N VAL A 125 -11.54 9.86 -2.60
CA VAL A 125 -10.80 10.91 -3.30
C VAL A 125 -11.57 12.22 -3.34
N ASN A 126 -10.85 13.31 -3.50
CA ASN A 126 -11.41 14.63 -3.76
C ASN A 126 -10.69 15.27 -4.94
N TYR A 127 -11.38 15.39 -6.07
CA TYR A 127 -10.81 15.95 -7.30
C TYR A 127 -10.46 17.44 -7.18
N LYS A 128 -11.06 18.19 -6.25
CA LYS A 128 -10.75 19.62 -6.05
C LYS A 128 -9.44 19.79 -5.28
N THR A 129 -9.30 19.11 -4.15
CA THR A 129 -8.15 19.23 -3.23
C THR A 129 -7.02 18.24 -3.56
N GLY A 130 -7.25 17.29 -4.47
CA GLY A 130 -6.30 16.23 -4.79
C GLY A 130 -6.08 15.25 -3.64
N GLU A 131 -7.04 15.16 -2.70
CA GLU A 131 -6.95 14.22 -1.59
C GLU A 131 -7.21 12.79 -2.07
N VAL A 132 -6.44 11.86 -1.54
CA VAL A 132 -6.59 10.43 -1.77
C VAL A 132 -6.39 9.70 -0.43
N ILE A 133 -7.35 8.86 -0.07
CA ILE A 133 -7.38 8.07 1.15
C ILE A 133 -7.59 6.61 0.77
N ASN A 134 -6.72 5.70 1.20
CA ASN A 134 -6.95 4.27 1.01
C ASN A 134 -7.94 3.77 2.08
N LYS A 135 -9.19 3.48 1.66
CA LYS A 135 -10.28 3.06 2.55
C LYS A 135 -10.06 1.65 3.10
N THR A 136 -9.49 0.76 2.29
CA THR A 136 -9.28 -0.65 2.63
C THR A 136 -8.14 -0.83 3.63
N GLN A 137 -6.96 -0.28 3.36
CA GLN A 137 -5.75 -0.52 4.14
C GLN A 137 -5.54 0.52 5.26
N LYS A 138 -5.90 1.79 5.04
CA LYS A 138 -5.87 2.91 6.02
C LYS A 138 -4.46 3.34 6.50
N VAL A 139 -3.64 2.41 6.98
CA VAL A 139 -2.28 2.65 7.48
C VAL A 139 -1.32 1.56 7.04
N THR A 140 -0.03 1.87 6.91
CA THR A 140 1.02 0.87 6.69
C THR A 140 1.33 0.09 7.97
N LYS A 141 2.14 -0.97 7.89
CA LYS A 141 2.55 -1.76 9.06
C LYS A 141 3.40 -0.95 10.05
N ALA A 142 4.20 0.00 9.56
CA ALA A 142 4.95 0.98 10.33
C ALA A 142 4.09 2.13 10.88
N GLY A 143 2.76 2.09 10.67
CA GLY A 143 1.84 3.09 11.20
C GLY A 143 1.79 4.40 10.41
N ARG A 144 2.31 4.43 9.18
CA ARG A 144 2.17 5.60 8.31
C ARG A 144 0.76 5.65 7.73
N ALA A 145 0.09 6.79 7.82
CA ALA A 145 -1.22 6.98 7.22
C ALA A 145 -1.17 6.86 5.70
N LEU A 146 -2.11 6.10 5.13
CA LEU A 146 -2.29 5.98 3.69
C LEU A 146 -3.22 7.08 3.18
N TYR A 147 -2.72 8.30 3.27
CA TYR A 147 -3.39 9.54 2.89
C TYR A 147 -2.40 10.46 2.15
N THR A 148 -2.85 11.06 1.06
CA THR A 148 -2.09 12.11 0.36
C THR A 148 -2.98 13.25 -0.13
N TYR A 149 -2.32 14.39 -0.29
CA TYR A 149 -2.72 15.73 -0.64
C TYR A 149 -2.16 16.37 -1.92
N ALA A 150 -2.90 17.09 -2.76
CA ALA A 150 -2.20 17.97 -3.71
C ALA A 150 -1.58 19.14 -2.93
N LYS A 151 -0.25 19.29 -3.02
CA LYS A 151 0.48 20.38 -2.36
C LYS A 151 0.38 21.68 -3.14
#